data_AF-A0A7S1GWS8-F1
#
_entry.id   AF-A0A7S1GWS8-F1
#
_cell.length_a   1.000
_cell.length_b   1.000
_cell.length_c   1.000
_cell.angle_alpha   90.00
_cell.angle_beta   90.00
_cell.angle_gamma   90.00
#
_symmetry.space_group_name_H-M   'P 1'
#
loop_
_entity.id
_entity.type
_entity.pdbx_description
1 polymer ?
#
loop_
_entity_poly.entity_id
_entity_poly.type
_entity_poly.pdbx_seq_one_letter_code
_entity_poly.pdbx_strand_id
1 'polypeptide(L)'
;QTSGQCVIEKGVDYPGGTCDNIKCQGSDIRFQREVSGPEECCELCRKQKKCEFWTYATNARRGQERICWLKTAEARSSRVMNEMTANLISGYVVKGESE
;
A
#
# COMPACT_ATOMS: atom_id res chain seq x y z
N GLN A 1 -1.03 -8.12 12.65
CA GLN A 1 -1.00 -9.55 12.24
C GLN A 1 0.00 -9.64 11.10
N THR A 2 1.02 -10.50 11.23
CA THR A 2 2.03 -10.74 10.18
C THR A 2 1.62 -11.95 9.37
N SER A 3 1.42 -11.79 8.06
CA SER A 3 1.25 -12.89 7.11
C SER A 3 2.45 -12.82 6.17
N GLY A 4 3.44 -13.69 6.39
CA GLY A 4 4.75 -13.59 5.71
C GLY A 4 5.58 -12.37 6.17
N GLN A 5 6.52 -11.94 5.32
CA GLN A 5 7.40 -10.77 5.51
C GLN A 5 6.64 -9.43 5.41
N CYS A 6 5.37 -9.35 5.81
CA CYS A 6 4.56 -8.14 5.71
C CYS A 6 3.77 -7.85 6.97
N VAL A 7 3.74 -6.57 7.34
CA VAL A 7 2.89 -6.03 8.41
C VAL A 7 1.60 -5.50 7.79
N ILE A 8 0.46 -5.80 8.43
CA ILE A 8 -0.87 -5.34 8.01
C ILE A 8 -1.43 -4.36 9.05
N GLU A 9 -1.85 -3.19 8.59
CA GLU A 9 -2.42 -2.09 9.38
C GLU A 9 -3.80 -1.69 8.83
N LYS A 10 -4.86 -2.07 9.56
CA LYS A 10 -6.25 -1.73 9.17
C LYS A 10 -6.58 -0.30 9.58
N GLY A 11 -7.32 0.41 8.72
CA GLY A 11 -7.74 1.79 8.99
C GLY A 11 -6.60 2.80 8.85
N VAL A 12 -5.46 2.39 8.29
CA VAL A 12 -4.29 3.24 8.08
C VAL A 12 -4.20 3.58 6.61
N ASP A 13 -3.77 4.81 6.35
CA ASP A 13 -3.28 5.23 5.05
C ASP A 13 -1.83 5.69 5.16
N TYR A 14 -1.10 5.48 4.07
CA TYR A 14 0.10 6.23 3.76
C TYR A 14 -0.22 7.09 2.53
N PRO A 15 -0.76 8.30 2.73
CA PRO A 15 -1.05 9.23 1.65
C PRO A 15 0.18 9.34 0.76
N GLY A 16 -0.01 8.95 -0.49
CA GLY A 16 1.02 9.05 -1.51
C GLY A 16 0.86 10.35 -2.27
N GLY A 17 0.95 10.26 -3.59
CA GLY A 17 0.69 11.36 -4.50
C GLY A 17 -0.36 10.97 -5.53
N THR A 18 -0.14 11.39 -6.76
CA THR A 18 -1.00 11.08 -7.90
C THR A 18 -0.30 10.13 -8.85
N CYS A 19 -1.02 9.15 -9.38
CA CYS A 19 -0.54 8.28 -10.45
C CYS A 19 -1.37 8.48 -11.72
N ASP A 20 -0.73 8.89 -12.80
CA ASP A 20 -1.30 9.01 -14.14
C ASP A 20 -0.64 7.98 -15.06
N ASN A 21 -1.40 6.95 -15.49
CA ASN A 21 -1.08 5.87 -16.47
C ASN A 21 0.33 5.21 -16.45
N ILE A 22 1.43 5.98 -16.47
CA ILE A 22 2.83 5.56 -16.49
C ILE A 22 3.65 6.21 -15.36
N LYS A 23 3.19 7.30 -14.73
CA LYS A 23 3.98 8.07 -13.74
C LYS A 23 3.24 8.25 -12.44
N CYS A 24 3.96 8.11 -11.33
CA CYS A 24 3.48 8.42 -10.00
C CYS A 24 4.33 9.55 -9.40
N GLN A 25 3.68 10.42 -8.61
CA GLN A 25 4.30 11.48 -7.83
C GLN A 25 4.25 11.14 -6.33
N GLY A 26 5.07 11.83 -5.53
CA GLY A 26 5.18 11.56 -4.11
C GLY A 26 5.79 10.18 -3.85
N SER A 27 5.31 9.49 -2.82
CA SER A 27 5.82 8.17 -2.46
C SER A 27 5.22 7.03 -3.29
N ASP A 28 4.20 7.28 -4.11
CA ASP A 28 3.63 6.24 -4.98
C ASP A 28 4.58 5.94 -6.14
N ILE A 29 4.71 4.66 -6.49
CA ILE A 29 5.51 4.24 -7.65
C ILE A 29 4.71 3.46 -8.68
N ARG A 30 3.61 2.83 -8.26
CA ARG A 30 2.70 2.08 -9.12
C ARG A 30 1.40 1.83 -8.37
N PHE A 31 0.32 1.67 -9.11
CA PHE A 31 -0.89 1.03 -8.58
C PHE A 31 -1.25 -0.20 -9.40
N GLN A 32 -1.98 -1.13 -8.79
CA GLN A 32 -2.56 -2.31 -9.41
C GLN A 32 -4.05 -2.34 -9.08
N ARG A 33 -4.90 -2.53 -10.09
CA ARG A 33 -6.34 -2.73 -9.92
C ARG A 33 -6.66 -4.21 -9.82
N GLU A 34 -7.87 -4.50 -9.33
CA GLU A 34 -8.44 -5.84 -9.25
C GLU A 34 -7.63 -6.78 -8.34
N VAL A 35 -6.98 -6.22 -7.32
CA VAL A 35 -6.22 -6.96 -6.32
C VAL A 35 -7.19 -7.66 -5.36
N SER A 36 -6.95 -8.94 -5.10
CA SER A 36 -7.83 -9.83 -4.32
C SER A 36 -7.91 -9.47 -2.84
N GLY A 37 -6.89 -8.78 -2.32
CA GLY A 37 -6.81 -8.38 -0.92
C GLY A 37 -5.48 -7.74 -0.52
N PRO A 38 -5.35 -7.34 0.75
CA PRO A 38 -4.12 -6.73 1.27
C PRO A 38 -2.90 -7.67 1.19
N GLU A 39 -3.10 -8.99 1.26
CA GLU A 39 -2.04 -9.99 1.11
C GLU A 39 -1.42 -9.96 -0.29
N GLU A 40 -2.24 -9.83 -1.34
CA GLU A 40 -1.73 -9.70 -2.70
C GLU A 40 -1.00 -8.36 -2.89
N CYS A 41 -1.46 -7.30 -2.22
CA CYS A 41 -0.80 -5.99 -2.23
C CYS A 41 0.61 -6.06 -1.61
N CYS A 42 0.76 -6.81 -0.51
CA CYS A 42 2.05 -7.16 0.06
C CYS A 42 2.95 -7.93 -0.95
N GLU A 43 2.43 -8.98 -1.59
CA GLU A 43 3.22 -9.79 -2.52
C GLU A 43 3.67 -9.00 -3.76
N LEU A 44 2.82 -8.10 -4.26
CA LEU A 44 3.18 -7.15 -5.32
C LEU A 44 4.29 -6.20 -4.87
N CYS A 45 4.22 -5.71 -3.62
CA CYS A 45 5.26 -4.87 -3.04
C CYS A 45 6.59 -5.62 -2.93
N ARG A 46 6.59 -6.86 -2.44
CA ARG A 46 7.79 -7.70 -2.32
C ARG A 46 8.50 -7.93 -3.66
N LYS A 47 7.74 -8.06 -4.75
CA LYS A 47 8.28 -8.23 -6.11
C LYS A 47 8.84 -6.94 -6.69
N GLN A 48 8.53 -5.79 -6.12
CA GLN A 48 8.96 -4.50 -6.60
C GLN A 48 10.11 -3.95 -5.75
N LYS A 49 11.31 -3.86 -6.32
CA LYS A 49 12.56 -3.52 -5.60
C LYS A 49 12.47 -2.21 -4.78
N LYS A 50 11.76 -1.21 -5.29
CA LYS A 50 11.58 0.10 -4.65
C LYS A 50 10.40 0.18 -3.69
N CYS A 51 9.57 -0.85 -3.63
CA CYS A 51 8.40 -0.86 -2.77
C CYS A 51 8.79 -1.31 -1.37
N GLU A 52 8.35 -0.54 -0.38
CA GLU A 52 8.51 -0.85 1.05
C GLU A 52 7.18 -0.73 1.79
N PHE A 53 6.30 0.14 1.32
CA PHE A 53 4.98 0.39 1.88
C PHE A 53 3.91 0.15 0.83
N TRP A 54 2.69 -0.13 1.25
CA TRP A 54 1.56 -0.27 0.36
C TRP A 54 0.25 0.13 1.04
N THR A 55 -0.74 0.50 0.24
CA THR A 55 -2.12 0.79 0.68
C THR A 55 -3.09 0.02 -0.22
N TYR A 56 -4.08 -0.63 0.37
CA TYR A 56 -5.17 -1.34 -0.29
C TYR A 56 -6.51 -0.70 0.05
N ALA A 57 -7.25 -0.26 -0.97
CA ALA A 57 -8.61 0.23 -0.78
C ALA A 57 -9.62 -0.92 -0.74
N THR A 58 -10.30 -1.07 0.39
CA THR A 58 -11.21 -2.20 0.64
C THR A 58 -12.63 -1.96 0.11
N ASN A 59 -13.02 -0.70 -0.12
CA ASN A 59 -14.44 -0.38 -0.26
C ASN A 59 -14.88 -0.06 -1.69
N ALA A 60 -15.94 -0.80 -2.05
CA ALA A 60 -16.62 -0.90 -3.33
C ALA A 60 -17.46 0.33 -3.73
N ARG A 61 -17.84 1.18 -2.78
CA ARG A 61 -18.95 2.13 -2.97
C ARG A 61 -18.75 3.25 -4.02
N ARG A 62 -17.56 3.41 -4.62
CA ARG A 62 -17.27 4.48 -5.60
C ARG A 62 -16.43 4.04 -6.81
N GLY A 63 -16.35 2.73 -7.11
CA GLY A 63 -15.62 2.23 -8.29
C GLY A 63 -14.08 2.27 -8.18
N GLN A 64 -13.53 2.56 -6.99
CA GLN A 64 -12.11 2.39 -6.66
C GLN A 64 -11.87 1.12 -5.83
N GLU A 65 -12.62 0.08 -6.12
CA GLU A 65 -12.55 -1.18 -5.40
C GLU A 65 -11.27 -1.91 -5.79
N ARG A 66 -10.63 -2.57 -4.81
CA ARG A 66 -9.55 -3.52 -5.07
C ARG A 66 -8.32 -2.89 -5.73
N ILE A 67 -8.00 -1.65 -5.34
CA ILE A 67 -6.79 -0.96 -5.79
C ILE A 67 -5.71 -1.09 -4.72
N CYS A 68 -4.52 -1.50 -5.16
CA CYS A 68 -3.30 -1.53 -4.38
C CYS A 68 -2.35 -0.44 -4.88
N TRP A 69 -1.92 0.45 -4.00
CA TRP A 69 -0.86 1.43 -4.26
C TRP A 69 0.44 0.94 -3.64
N LEU A 70 1.47 0.80 -4.47
CA LEU A 70 2.83 0.45 -4.07
C LEU A 70 3.65 1.72 -3.85
N LYS A 71 4.37 1.78 -2.73
CA LYS A 71 5.00 2.99 -2.24
C LYS A 71 6.45 2.79 -1.81
N THR A 72 7.27 3.83 -1.95
CA THR A 72 8.64 3.88 -1.42
C THR A 72 8.66 4.02 0.10
N ALA A 73 9.86 3.95 0.70
CA ALA A 73 10.09 4.20 2.11
C ALA A 73 9.64 5.60 2.58
N GLU A 74 9.57 6.58 1.67
CA GLU A 74 9.16 7.95 1.97
C GLU A 74 7.72 8.04 2.50
N ALA A 75 6.88 7.06 2.16
CA ALA A 75 5.51 6.95 2.63
C ALA A 75 5.39 6.87 4.16
N ARG A 76 6.45 6.39 4.84
CA ARG A 76 6.43 6.21 6.30
C ARG A 76 6.11 7.49 7.06
N SER A 77 6.59 8.64 6.57
CA SER A 77 6.43 9.93 7.24
C SER A 77 5.02 10.50 7.13
N SER A 78 4.21 10.02 6.18
CA SER A 78 2.85 10.49 5.94
C SER A 78 1.77 9.64 6.61
N ARG A 79 2.11 8.64 7.44
CA ARG A 79 1.13 7.73 8.07
C ARG A 79 -0.04 8.46 8.73
N VAL A 80 -1.27 8.14 8.34
CA VAL A 80 -2.51 8.69 8.89
C VAL A 80 -3.44 7.56 9.34
N MET A 81 -4.12 7.75 10.47
CA MET A 81 -5.17 6.85 10.97
C MET A 81 -6.30 7.69 11.59
N ASN A 82 -7.45 7.75 10.92
CA ASN A 82 -8.65 8.45 11.39
C ASN A 82 -9.92 7.83 10.77
N GLU A 83 -11.09 8.43 11.03
CA GLU A 83 -12.37 7.94 10.51
C GLU A 83 -12.42 7.89 8.97
N MET A 84 -11.68 8.76 8.27
CA MET A 84 -11.65 8.80 6.81
C MET A 84 -10.83 7.65 6.20
N THR A 85 -9.86 7.11 6.94
CA THR A 85 -9.00 6.00 6.48
C THR A 85 -9.56 4.62 6.84
N ALA A 86 -10.77 4.54 7.43
CA ALA A 86 -11.39 3.29 7.85
C ALA A 86 -11.56 2.24 6.73
N ASN A 87 -11.61 2.68 5.47
CA ASN A 87 -11.74 1.84 4.29
C ASN A 87 -10.39 1.49 3.63
N LEU A 88 -9.28 1.83 4.27
CA LEU A 88 -7.94 1.57 3.79
C LEU A 88 -7.28 0.53 4.69
N ILE A 89 -6.54 -0.37 4.08
CA ILE A 89 -5.63 -1.29 4.76
C ILE A 89 -4.26 -1.03 4.17
N SER A 90 -3.34 -0.59 5.00
CA SER A 90 -1.95 -0.38 4.60
C SER A 90 -1.04 -1.43 5.20
N GLY A 91 0.22 -1.37 4.83
CA GLY A 91 1.25 -2.20 5.41
C GLY A 91 2.63 -1.91 4.84
N TYR A 92 3.60 -2.67 5.32
CA TYR A 92 4.97 -2.59 4.85
C TYR A 92 5.63 -3.95 4.82
N VAL A 93 6.61 -4.09 3.93
CA VAL A 93 7.43 -5.28 3.81
C VAL A 93 8.56 -5.23 4.84
N VAL A 94 8.68 -6.27 5.64
CA VAL A 94 9.80 -6.49 6.55
C VAL A 94 10.95 -7.04 5.71
N LYS A 95 11.89 -6.18 5.33
CA LYS A 95 13.18 -6.63 4.79
C LYS A 95 13.96 -7.20 5.97
N GLY A 96 14.26 -8.51 5.92
CA GLY A 96 15.19 -9.09 6.89
C GLY A 96 16.51 -8.34 6.78
N GLU A 97 17.07 -7.92 7.91
CA GLU A 97 18.45 -7.45 7.95
C GLU A 97 19.33 -8.63 7.51
N SER A 98 19.75 -8.62 6.24
CA SER A 98 20.95 -9.36 5.87
C SER A 98 22.11 -8.52 6.39
N GLU A 99 22.66 -8.95 7.52
CA GLU A 99 24.01 -8.60 8.01
C GLU A 99 25.06 -8.68 6.88
#